data_AF-A0A428UJ26-F1
#
_entry.id   AF-A0A428UJ26-F1
#
_cell.length_a   1.000
_cell.length_b   1.000
_cell.length_c   1.000
_cell.angle_alpha   90.00
_cell.angle_beta   90.00
_cell.angle_gamma   90.00
#
_symmetry.space_group_name_H-M   'P 1'
#
loop_
_entity.id
_entity.type
_entity.pdbx_description
1 polymer ?
#
loop_
_entity_poly.entity_id
_entity_poly.type
_entity_poly.pdbx_seq_one_letter_code
_entity_poly.pdbx_strand_id
1 'polypeptide(L)'
;MENNLACWVTDSTCPYMRSDMYQPPVLGDPNRKDRPSPEWGTSWSNRMYQCVLRLDRAAQPTMIHLTPIENRAASRALELAIMSFSSQWQGGQRMESFPSASPNQLDSPAERLALGLEQSLQDLLWKQARTALQEVSELECFRVIYAEFIFGLTQRPWTDDDFTSIIRISSKNSSVYLDRAVRKAHALKYRFDTSEAGLFQESEAKFSPQDRQGIGFLYWLLVMHDTVCSPMNERPVVLADEDCMMDALKQHLPAQGSSGALQVNYRWKLDMFLHDDPDSPQVPRWPCSYATAAKAIIKSTPIKILLYRYVFYLQNAIKNNESKRSVENCLQGAVSVCRYWDMTYSPFFSDLVRNYGSVPPRLKS
;
A
#
# COMPACT_ATOMS: atom_id res chain seq x y z
N MET A 1 -0.38 -6.57 -11.97
CA MET A 1 -0.31 -5.55 -10.91
C MET A 1 -1.05 -5.99 -9.66
N GLU A 2 -2.38 -6.09 -9.67
CA GLU A 2 -3.17 -6.42 -8.46
C GLU A 2 -2.73 -7.74 -7.82
N ASN A 3 -2.43 -8.76 -8.62
CA ASN A 3 -1.92 -10.04 -8.12
C ASN A 3 -0.64 -9.92 -7.29
N ASN A 4 0.20 -8.90 -7.53
CA ASN A 4 1.40 -8.62 -6.75
C ASN A 4 1.06 -7.88 -5.44
N LEU A 5 -0.05 -7.15 -5.40
CA LEU A 5 -0.56 -6.50 -4.19
C LEU A 5 -1.33 -7.48 -3.28
N ALA A 6 -1.63 -8.69 -3.78
CA ALA A 6 -2.40 -9.72 -3.08
C ALA A 6 -1.75 -10.25 -1.81
N CYS A 7 -0.42 -10.21 -1.76
CA CYS A 7 0.36 -10.60 -0.58
C CYS A 7 0.53 -9.44 0.41
N TRP A 8 0.19 -8.20 0.03
CA TRP A 8 0.39 -7.00 0.85
C TRP A 8 -0.84 -6.62 1.68
N VAL A 9 -2.05 -6.78 1.13
CA VAL A 9 -3.29 -6.39 1.81
C VAL A 9 -4.23 -7.57 1.91
N THR A 10 -4.58 -7.98 3.12
CA THR A 10 -5.59 -9.02 3.35
C THR A 10 -6.58 -8.63 4.44
N ASP A 11 -7.71 -9.35 4.51
CA ASP A 11 -8.70 -9.20 5.60
C ASP A 11 -8.06 -9.35 6.98
N SER A 12 -7.09 -10.26 7.10
CA SER A 12 -6.43 -10.55 8.36
C SER A 12 -5.39 -9.50 8.77
N THR A 13 -4.93 -8.67 7.83
CA THR A 13 -3.83 -7.70 8.05
C THR A 13 -4.27 -6.26 7.91
N CYS A 14 -5.48 -6.00 7.42
CA CYS A 14 -6.05 -4.67 7.34
C CYS A 14 -6.61 -4.27 8.70
N PRO A 15 -6.06 -3.23 9.34
CA PRO A 15 -6.48 -2.85 10.69
C PRO A 15 -7.71 -1.92 10.73
N TYR A 16 -8.24 -1.55 9.56
CA TYR A 16 -9.42 -0.69 9.40
C TYR A 16 -10.71 -1.49 9.15
N MET A 17 -10.69 -2.80 9.45
CA MET A 17 -11.91 -3.60 9.49
C MET A 17 -12.67 -3.32 10.79
N ARG A 18 -13.99 -3.09 10.71
CA ARG A 18 -14.83 -2.90 11.91
C ARG A 18 -14.74 -4.11 12.83
N SER A 19 -14.75 -3.85 14.15
CA SER A 19 -14.61 -4.88 15.18
C SER A 19 -15.76 -5.90 15.25
N ASP A 20 -16.90 -5.61 14.62
CA ASP A 20 -18.01 -6.56 14.46
C ASP A 20 -17.71 -7.65 13.40
N MET A 21 -16.81 -7.36 12.46
CA MET A 21 -16.28 -8.30 11.47
C MET A 21 -14.87 -8.81 11.84
N TYR A 22 -14.12 -8.04 12.62
CA TYR A 22 -12.84 -8.46 13.21
C TYR A 22 -13.12 -9.35 14.43
N GLN A 23 -13.06 -10.66 14.25
CA GLN A 23 -12.90 -11.56 15.39
C GLN A 23 -11.42 -11.51 15.80
N PRO A 24 -11.04 -10.87 16.92
CA PRO A 24 -9.72 -11.08 17.46
C PRO A 24 -9.54 -12.60 17.65
N PRO A 25 -8.36 -13.17 17.35
CA PRO A 25 -8.12 -14.57 17.66
C PRO A 25 -8.32 -14.75 19.16
N VAL A 26 -9.45 -15.36 19.55
CA VAL A 26 -9.69 -15.77 20.93
C VAL A 26 -8.64 -16.82 21.25
N LEU A 27 -7.76 -16.49 22.20
CA LEU A 27 -6.75 -17.42 22.70
C LEU A 27 -7.44 -18.71 23.17
N GLY A 28 -7.11 -19.84 22.53
CA GLY A 28 -7.37 -21.16 23.08
C GLY A 28 -8.68 -21.86 22.71
N ASP A 29 -9.40 -21.49 21.65
CA ASP A 29 -10.53 -22.32 21.16
C ASP A 29 -10.00 -23.53 20.34
N PRO A 30 -10.06 -24.78 20.86
CA PRO A 30 -9.54 -25.96 20.18
C PRO A 30 -10.40 -26.39 18.99
N ASN A 31 -11.60 -25.81 18.82
CA ASN A 31 -12.59 -26.23 17.84
C ASN A 31 -12.66 -25.35 16.58
N ARG A 32 -11.91 -24.25 16.51
CA ARG A 32 -11.80 -23.48 15.27
C ARG A 32 -10.90 -24.24 14.31
N LYS A 33 -11.50 -25.11 13.49
CA LYS A 33 -10.84 -25.59 12.26
C LYS A 33 -10.37 -24.33 11.54
N ASP A 34 -9.04 -24.18 11.44
CA ASP A 34 -8.33 -23.24 10.58
C ASP A 34 -8.83 -23.52 9.14
N ARG A 35 -10.04 -23.07 8.81
CA ARG A 35 -10.52 -23.08 7.43
C ARG A 35 -9.57 -22.13 6.74
N PRO A 36 -8.75 -22.60 5.78
CA PRO A 36 -7.99 -21.66 4.97
C PRO A 36 -9.02 -20.68 4.41
N SER A 37 -8.81 -19.39 4.67
CA SER A 37 -9.56 -18.33 4.01
C SER A 37 -9.58 -18.70 2.52
N PRO A 38 -10.77 -18.83 1.89
CA PRO A 38 -10.93 -19.50 0.61
C PRO A 38 -9.87 -18.99 -0.35
N GLU A 39 -9.12 -19.92 -0.92
CA GLU A 39 -7.95 -19.73 -1.78
C GLU A 39 -7.98 -18.39 -2.51
N TRP A 40 -6.98 -17.54 -2.24
CA TRP A 40 -6.80 -16.27 -2.94
C TRP A 40 -6.17 -16.57 -4.30
N GLY A 41 -6.89 -17.34 -5.11
CA GLY A 41 -6.55 -17.80 -6.45
C GLY A 41 -6.62 -16.67 -7.48
N THR A 42 -6.93 -17.02 -8.72
CA THR A 42 -7.16 -16.12 -9.87
C THR A 42 -8.21 -15.01 -9.62
N SER A 43 -8.95 -15.07 -8.51
CA SER A 43 -9.99 -14.14 -8.06
C SER A 43 -9.51 -12.76 -7.59
N TRP A 44 -8.20 -12.55 -7.39
CA TRP A 44 -7.63 -11.22 -7.12
C TRP A 44 -7.49 -10.36 -8.39
N SER A 45 -7.61 -10.96 -9.58
CA SER A 45 -7.51 -10.25 -10.85
C SER A 45 -8.70 -9.29 -10.99
N ASN A 46 -8.44 -7.98 -11.02
CA ASN A 46 -9.42 -6.90 -11.16
C ASN A 46 -10.29 -6.62 -9.93
N ARG A 47 -9.97 -7.15 -8.74
CA ARG A 47 -10.77 -6.86 -7.54
C ARG A 47 -10.66 -5.41 -7.12
N MET A 48 -9.47 -4.81 -7.12
CA MET A 48 -9.32 -3.41 -6.69
C MET A 48 -9.89 -2.47 -7.74
N TYR A 49 -9.65 -2.74 -9.03
CA TYR A 49 -10.32 -2.04 -10.14
C TYR A 49 -11.85 -2.08 -10.02
N GLN A 50 -12.45 -3.26 -9.87
CA GLN A 50 -13.91 -3.39 -9.70
C GLN A 50 -14.40 -2.76 -8.39
N CYS A 51 -13.60 -2.86 -7.33
CA CYS A 51 -13.87 -2.25 -6.03
C CYS A 51 -14.01 -0.74 -6.17
N VAL A 52 -13.03 -0.04 -6.76
CA VAL A 52 -13.09 1.42 -6.87
C VAL A 52 -14.23 1.91 -7.77
N LEU A 53 -14.59 1.15 -8.81
CA LEU A 53 -15.79 1.43 -9.62
C LEU A 53 -17.07 1.28 -8.80
N ARG A 54 -17.18 0.23 -7.99
CA ARG A 54 -18.34 -0.04 -7.14
C ARG A 54 -18.45 1.00 -6.02
N LEU A 55 -17.33 1.35 -5.38
CA LEU A 55 -17.27 2.35 -4.33
C LEU A 55 -17.70 3.73 -4.82
N ASP A 56 -17.25 4.15 -6.00
CA ASP A 56 -17.69 5.42 -6.59
C ASP A 56 -19.20 5.44 -6.83
N ARG A 57 -19.78 4.33 -7.33
CA ARG A 57 -21.23 4.23 -7.50
C ARG A 57 -21.99 4.26 -6.18
N ALA A 58 -21.47 3.59 -5.15
CA ALA A 58 -22.09 3.54 -3.83
C ALA A 58 -22.02 4.90 -3.10
N ALA A 59 -20.93 5.64 -3.31
CA ALA A 59 -20.68 6.94 -2.69
C ALA A 59 -21.31 8.12 -3.45
N GLN A 60 -21.72 7.94 -4.71
CA GLN A 60 -22.30 9.02 -5.52
C GLN A 60 -23.51 9.76 -4.89
N PRO A 61 -24.43 9.07 -4.21
CA PRO A 61 -25.60 9.74 -3.63
C PRO A 61 -25.28 10.66 -2.44
N THR A 62 -24.09 10.55 -1.82
CA THR A 62 -23.82 11.15 -0.50
C THR A 62 -22.46 11.81 -0.37
N MET A 63 -21.42 11.17 -0.90
CA MET A 63 -20.04 11.56 -0.64
C MET A 63 -19.36 12.07 -1.91
N ILE A 64 -19.72 11.56 -3.08
CA ILE A 64 -19.02 11.86 -4.33
C ILE A 64 -19.98 12.51 -5.31
N HIS A 65 -19.78 13.79 -5.61
CA HIS A 65 -20.60 14.50 -6.59
C HIS A 65 -19.75 14.79 -7.82
N LEU A 66 -19.94 13.99 -8.88
CA LEU A 66 -19.25 14.16 -10.16
C LEU A 66 -20.26 14.52 -11.23
N THR A 67 -19.97 15.55 -12.01
CA THR A 67 -20.68 15.83 -13.26
C THR A 67 -20.45 14.69 -14.27
N PRO A 68 -21.30 14.55 -15.30
CA PRO A 68 -21.10 13.54 -16.34
C PRO A 68 -19.74 13.64 -17.04
N ILE A 69 -19.19 14.85 -17.17
CA ILE A 69 -17.90 15.11 -17.80
C ILE A 69 -16.76 14.65 -16.87
N GLU A 70 -16.80 15.05 -15.60
CA GLU A 70 -15.83 14.62 -14.58
C GLU A 70 -15.84 13.11 -14.39
N ASN A 71 -17.03 12.50 -14.41
CA ASN A 71 -17.18 11.05 -14.31
C ASN A 71 -16.49 10.31 -15.47
N ARG A 72 -16.57 10.85 -16.70
CA ARG A 72 -15.83 10.30 -17.86
C ARG A 72 -14.33 10.55 -17.75
N ALA A 73 -13.93 11.74 -17.32
CA ALA A 73 -12.54 12.10 -17.12
C ALA A 73 -11.86 11.20 -16.07
N ALA A 74 -12.53 10.92 -14.95
CA ALA A 74 -12.06 10.00 -13.90
C ALA A 74 -11.84 8.57 -14.43
N SER A 75 -12.78 8.04 -15.23
CA SER A 75 -12.59 6.73 -15.88
C SER A 75 -11.41 6.73 -16.85
N ARG A 76 -11.31 7.76 -17.71
CA ARG A 76 -10.21 7.90 -18.67
C ARG A 76 -8.85 7.98 -17.98
N ALA A 77 -8.76 8.74 -16.89
CA ALA A 77 -7.53 8.85 -16.11
C ALA A 77 -7.09 7.50 -15.53
N LEU A 78 -8.03 6.72 -14.98
CA LEU A 78 -7.76 5.37 -14.47
C LEU A 78 -7.29 4.42 -15.57
N GLU A 79 -7.97 4.40 -16.71
CA GLU A 79 -7.60 3.56 -17.86
C GLU A 79 -6.20 3.90 -18.39
N LEU A 80 -5.89 5.19 -18.56
CA LEU A 80 -4.57 5.64 -19.00
C LEU A 80 -3.47 5.32 -17.98
N ALA A 81 -3.74 5.46 -16.68
CA ALA A 81 -2.80 5.07 -15.63
C ALA A 81 -2.50 3.56 -15.68
N ILE A 82 -3.52 2.71 -15.84
CA ILE A 82 -3.37 1.25 -15.98
C ILE A 82 -2.59 0.91 -17.26
N MET A 83 -2.92 1.54 -18.39
CA MET A 83 -2.22 1.31 -19.67
C MET A 83 -0.75 1.71 -19.58
N SER A 84 -0.47 2.89 -19.02
CA SER A 84 0.89 3.37 -18.82
C SER A 84 1.68 2.44 -17.90
N PHE A 85 1.12 2.03 -16.76
CA PHE A 85 1.75 1.06 -15.86
C PHE A 85 2.02 -0.28 -16.53
N SER A 86 1.06 -0.79 -17.31
CA SER A 86 1.16 -2.11 -17.95
C SER A 86 2.19 -2.13 -19.07
N SER A 87 2.34 -1.02 -19.81
CA SER A 87 3.30 -0.90 -20.91
C SER A 87 4.77 -1.06 -20.49
N GLN A 88 5.08 -0.86 -19.20
CA GLN A 88 6.44 -0.98 -18.65
C GLN A 88 6.98 -2.42 -18.67
N TRP A 89 6.08 -3.40 -18.70
CA TRP A 89 6.41 -4.81 -18.62
C TRP A 89 6.36 -5.53 -19.97
N GLN A 90 6.07 -4.80 -21.06
CA GLN A 90 5.93 -5.37 -22.41
C GLN A 90 7.23 -5.33 -23.23
N GLY A 91 8.19 -4.47 -22.88
CA GLY A 91 9.52 -4.46 -23.49
C GLY A 91 10.49 -5.27 -22.62
N GLY A 92 11.02 -6.37 -23.14
CA GLY A 92 11.95 -7.23 -22.41
C GLY A 92 13.17 -6.47 -21.87
N GLN A 93 13.45 -6.67 -20.57
CA GLN A 93 14.63 -6.21 -19.80
C GLN A 93 14.65 -4.75 -19.33
N ARG A 94 14.58 -4.55 -17.99
CA ARG A 94 15.68 -4.02 -17.16
C ARG A 94 15.24 -3.78 -15.70
N MET A 95 15.28 -4.84 -14.90
CA MET A 95 15.59 -4.74 -13.46
C MET A 95 16.81 -5.62 -13.11
N GLU A 96 17.16 -6.60 -13.95
CA GLU A 96 18.36 -7.43 -13.81
C GLU A 96 19.34 -7.17 -14.96
N SER A 97 20.14 -6.12 -14.87
CA SER A 97 21.50 -6.06 -15.45
C SER A 97 22.14 -4.73 -15.09
N PHE A 98 23.12 -4.80 -14.19
CA PHE A 98 24.24 -3.85 -14.23
C PHE A 98 24.75 -3.75 -15.68
N PRO A 99 25.18 -2.58 -16.18
CA PRO A 99 25.65 -2.45 -17.54
C PRO A 99 27.02 -3.13 -17.67
N SER A 100 27.04 -4.44 -17.89
CA SER A 100 28.23 -5.19 -18.30
C SER A 100 28.03 -5.97 -19.60
N ALA A 101 26.93 -5.75 -20.32
CA ALA A 101 26.72 -6.35 -21.63
C ALA A 101 27.05 -5.33 -22.73
N SER A 102 28.08 -5.64 -23.51
CA SER A 102 28.55 -4.87 -24.66
C SER A 102 27.41 -4.56 -25.66
N PRO A 103 27.41 -3.40 -26.35
CA PRO A 103 26.31 -2.95 -27.21
C PRO A 103 26.08 -3.75 -28.52
N ASN A 104 26.79 -4.86 -28.73
CA ASN A 104 26.90 -5.52 -30.03
C ASN A 104 26.06 -6.81 -30.19
N GLN A 105 24.97 -6.99 -29.44
CA GLN A 105 24.07 -8.15 -29.57
C GLN A 105 22.62 -7.76 -29.95
N LEU A 106 22.45 -6.83 -30.89
CA LEU A 106 21.16 -6.56 -31.53
C LEU A 106 21.31 -6.80 -33.03
N ASP A 107 21.11 -8.05 -33.45
CA ASP A 107 21.50 -8.55 -34.77
C ASP A 107 20.50 -8.23 -35.90
N SER A 108 19.29 -7.70 -35.62
CA SER A 108 18.34 -7.33 -36.67
C SER A 108 17.88 -5.84 -36.64
N PRO A 109 17.82 -5.15 -37.79
CA PRO A 109 17.21 -3.81 -37.89
C PRO A 109 15.73 -3.76 -37.47
N ALA A 110 15.01 -4.88 -37.63
CA ALA A 110 13.62 -5.01 -37.24
C ALA A 110 13.42 -4.96 -35.72
N GLU A 111 14.31 -5.59 -34.93
CA GLU A 111 14.29 -5.50 -33.46
C GLU A 111 14.54 -4.08 -32.97
N ARG A 112 15.46 -3.34 -33.59
CA ARG A 112 15.73 -1.93 -33.21
C ARG A 112 14.52 -1.03 -33.48
N LEU A 113 13.80 -1.26 -34.58
CA LEU A 113 12.56 -0.55 -34.90
C LEU A 113 11.44 -0.90 -33.93
N ALA A 114 11.28 -2.18 -33.59
CA ALA A 114 10.28 -2.64 -32.61
C ALA A 114 10.52 -2.01 -31.24
N LEU A 115 11.76 -2.02 -30.73
CA LEU A 115 12.13 -1.37 -29.48
C LEU A 115 11.87 0.14 -29.51
N GLY A 116 12.18 0.81 -30.62
CA GLY A 116 11.89 2.25 -30.78
C GLY A 116 10.39 2.57 -30.77
N LEU A 117 9.57 1.72 -31.40
CA LEU A 117 8.11 1.84 -31.38
C LEU A 117 7.55 1.61 -29.97
N GLU A 118 8.02 0.58 -29.27
CA GLU A 118 7.62 0.28 -27.89
C GLU A 118 7.96 1.44 -26.94
N GLN A 119 9.18 2.00 -27.04
CA GLN A 119 9.59 3.14 -26.23
C GLN A 119 8.75 4.39 -26.53
N SER A 120 8.43 4.63 -27.81
CA SER A 120 7.56 5.75 -28.22
C SER A 120 6.13 5.59 -27.68
N LEU A 121 5.61 4.36 -27.65
CA LEU A 121 4.30 4.04 -27.11
C LEU A 121 4.26 4.20 -25.58
N GLN A 122 5.31 3.76 -24.87
CA GLN A 122 5.44 3.95 -23.42
C GLN A 122 5.47 5.44 -23.06
N ASP A 123 6.25 6.25 -23.78
CA ASP A 123 6.33 7.71 -23.56
C ASP A 123 4.99 8.41 -23.85
N LEU A 124 4.30 8.02 -24.93
CA LEU A 124 2.97 8.54 -25.26
C LEU A 124 1.96 8.22 -24.15
N LEU A 125 1.86 6.95 -23.74
CA LEU A 125 0.92 6.52 -22.70
C LEU A 125 1.22 7.22 -21.36
N TRP A 126 2.50 7.34 -20.99
CA TRP A 126 2.91 8.05 -19.78
C TRP A 126 2.51 9.52 -19.82
N LYS A 127 2.77 10.23 -20.94
CA LYS A 127 2.38 11.64 -21.12
C LYS A 127 0.87 11.81 -21.06
N GLN A 128 0.11 10.93 -21.74
CA GLN A 128 -1.35 10.99 -21.73
C GLN A 128 -1.94 10.74 -20.34
N ALA A 129 -1.45 9.72 -19.62
CA ALA A 129 -1.86 9.45 -18.25
C ALA A 129 -1.57 10.63 -17.32
N ARG A 130 -0.37 11.22 -17.44
CA ARG A 130 0.01 12.40 -16.67
C ARG A 130 -0.94 13.58 -16.89
N THR A 131 -1.25 13.90 -18.15
CA THR A 131 -2.17 14.99 -18.49
C THR A 131 -3.57 14.70 -17.96
N ALA A 132 -4.09 13.48 -18.15
CA ALA A 132 -5.40 13.11 -17.66
C ALA A 132 -5.50 13.21 -16.12
N LEU A 133 -4.44 12.85 -15.38
CA LEU A 133 -4.38 12.99 -13.93
C LEU A 133 -4.28 14.45 -13.44
N GLN A 134 -3.74 15.35 -14.27
CA GLN A 134 -3.76 16.78 -14.00
C GLN A 134 -5.17 17.36 -14.21
N GLU A 135 -5.89 16.91 -15.24
CA GLU A 135 -7.28 17.34 -15.52
C GLU A 135 -8.24 16.96 -14.39
N VAL A 136 -8.08 15.79 -13.79
CA VAL A 136 -8.94 15.30 -12.69
C VAL A 136 -8.40 15.66 -11.31
N SER A 137 -7.50 16.64 -11.23
CA SER A 137 -6.66 16.78 -10.05
C SER A 137 -7.40 17.16 -8.77
N GLU A 138 -8.49 17.91 -8.93
CA GLU A 138 -9.36 18.35 -7.83
C GLU A 138 -10.44 17.31 -7.49
N LEU A 139 -10.61 16.25 -8.29
CA LEU A 139 -11.69 15.27 -8.09
C LEU A 139 -11.34 14.28 -6.97
N GLU A 140 -12.20 14.19 -5.96
CA GLU A 140 -12.06 13.26 -4.84
C GLU A 140 -12.97 12.04 -5.06
N CYS A 141 -12.49 11.05 -5.82
CA CYS A 141 -13.19 9.79 -6.02
C CYS A 141 -12.24 8.60 -6.02
N PHE A 142 -12.77 7.41 -5.74
CA PHE A 142 -11.99 6.18 -5.59
C PHE A 142 -11.25 5.80 -6.87
N ARG A 143 -11.84 6.05 -8.06
CA ARG A 143 -11.14 5.88 -9.34
C ARG A 143 -9.89 6.76 -9.46
N VAL A 144 -10.00 8.04 -9.11
CA VAL A 144 -8.88 9.00 -9.21
C VAL A 144 -7.80 8.66 -8.20
N ILE A 145 -8.18 8.33 -6.96
CA ILE A 145 -7.24 7.84 -5.93
C ILE A 145 -6.43 6.65 -6.44
N TYR A 146 -7.10 5.65 -7.02
CA TYR A 146 -6.42 4.46 -7.51
C TYR A 146 -5.60 4.73 -8.77
N ALA A 147 -6.06 5.61 -9.65
CA ALA A 147 -5.30 6.05 -10.82
C ALA A 147 -4.00 6.77 -10.41
N GLU A 148 -4.06 7.67 -9.44
CA GLU A 148 -2.90 8.38 -8.89
C GLU A 148 -1.93 7.41 -8.18
N PHE A 149 -2.46 6.44 -7.44
CA PHE A 149 -1.65 5.38 -6.84
C PHE A 149 -0.91 4.55 -7.89
N ILE A 150 -1.63 4.06 -8.90
CA ILE A 150 -1.03 3.27 -9.99
C ILE A 150 0.03 4.08 -10.72
N PHE A 151 -0.28 5.34 -11.06
CA PHE A 151 0.66 6.19 -11.76
C PHE A 151 1.85 6.61 -10.90
N GLY A 152 1.68 6.71 -9.58
CA GLY A 152 2.78 6.88 -8.63
C GLY A 152 3.77 5.71 -8.66
N LEU A 153 3.31 4.50 -8.99
CA LEU A 153 4.14 3.30 -9.18
C LEU A 153 4.75 3.19 -10.59
N THR A 154 4.23 3.96 -11.55
CA THR A 154 4.67 3.96 -12.94
C THR A 154 5.99 4.72 -13.08
N GLN A 155 7.06 4.02 -13.45
CA GLN A 155 8.34 4.62 -13.79
C GLN A 155 8.25 5.57 -15.00
N ARG A 156 8.97 6.69 -14.98
CA ARG A 156 9.08 7.56 -16.16
C ARG A 156 9.92 6.85 -17.25
N PRO A 157 9.45 6.76 -18.51
CA PRO A 157 10.25 6.22 -19.60
C PRO A 157 11.55 7.01 -19.77
N TRP A 158 12.67 6.29 -19.91
CA TRP A 158 14.02 6.87 -20.04
C TRP A 158 14.13 7.70 -21.32
N THR A 159 14.71 8.90 -21.22
CA THR A 159 15.17 9.71 -22.35
C THR A 159 16.70 9.85 -22.28
N ASP A 160 17.41 9.78 -23.42
CA ASP A 160 18.88 9.74 -23.48
C ASP A 160 19.61 10.91 -22.78
N ASP A 161 18.92 12.02 -22.49
CA ASP A 161 19.48 13.22 -21.86
C ASP A 161 19.62 13.15 -20.32
N ASP A 162 19.18 12.07 -19.67
CA ASP A 162 18.88 12.13 -18.23
C ASP A 162 20.02 11.67 -17.28
N PHE A 163 21.23 11.34 -17.77
CA PHE A 163 22.25 10.58 -17.04
C PHE A 163 22.70 11.12 -15.65
N THR A 164 22.41 12.37 -15.30
CA THR A 164 22.78 12.98 -14.00
C THR A 164 21.61 13.56 -13.19
N SER A 165 20.39 13.63 -13.74
CA SER A 165 19.17 14.16 -13.09
C SER A 165 18.22 13.07 -12.55
N ILE A 166 18.48 11.80 -12.87
CA ILE A 166 17.59 10.64 -12.77
C ILE A 166 17.06 10.31 -11.37
N ILE A 167 17.91 10.27 -10.33
CA ILE A 167 17.49 9.73 -9.02
C ILE A 167 16.59 10.71 -8.25
N ARG A 168 16.77 12.02 -8.47
CA ARG A 168 16.06 13.07 -7.70
C ARG A 168 14.73 13.53 -8.33
N ILE A 169 14.59 13.53 -9.66
CA ILE A 169 13.36 14.02 -10.31
C ILE A 169 12.30 12.91 -10.42
N SER A 170 12.73 11.66 -10.67
CA SER A 170 11.82 10.51 -10.77
C SER A 170 11.13 10.21 -9.42
N SER A 171 11.89 10.25 -8.32
CA SER A 171 11.36 10.13 -6.96
C SER A 171 10.41 11.26 -6.58
N LYS A 172 10.73 12.51 -6.97
CA LYS A 172 9.94 13.70 -6.60
C LYS A 172 8.58 13.75 -7.30
N ASN A 173 8.48 13.37 -8.57
CA ASN A 173 7.20 13.37 -9.29
C ASN A 173 6.32 12.16 -8.95
N SER A 174 6.92 10.99 -8.71
CA SER A 174 6.22 9.80 -8.18
C SER A 174 5.59 10.11 -6.80
N SER A 175 6.29 10.91 -5.98
CA SER A 175 5.76 11.38 -4.69
C SER A 175 4.46 12.18 -4.81
N VAL A 176 4.32 13.08 -5.80
CA VAL A 176 3.16 13.98 -5.86
C VAL A 176 1.85 13.22 -6.07
N TYR A 177 1.82 12.22 -6.95
CA TYR A 177 0.61 11.43 -7.19
C TYR A 177 0.29 10.54 -5.99
N LEU A 178 1.29 9.93 -5.36
CA LEU A 178 1.09 9.15 -4.15
C LEU A 178 0.56 10.02 -3.00
N ASP A 179 1.13 11.22 -2.81
CA ASP A 179 0.69 12.17 -1.78
C ASP A 179 -0.78 12.58 -1.99
N ARG A 180 -1.16 12.87 -3.24
CA ARG A 180 -2.53 13.23 -3.61
C ARG A 180 -3.49 12.06 -3.39
N ALA A 181 -3.10 10.85 -3.80
CA ALA A 181 -3.89 9.64 -3.57
C ALA A 181 -4.15 9.40 -2.08
N VAL A 182 -3.11 9.49 -1.25
CA VAL A 182 -3.20 9.27 0.20
C VAL A 182 -4.08 10.34 0.86
N ARG A 183 -3.92 11.62 0.51
CA ARG A 183 -4.75 12.72 1.05
C ARG A 183 -6.23 12.58 0.67
N LYS A 184 -6.51 12.30 -0.60
CA LYS A 184 -7.88 12.08 -1.09
C LYS A 184 -8.52 10.86 -0.43
N ALA A 185 -7.76 9.77 -0.27
CA ALA A 185 -8.24 8.59 0.44
C ALA A 185 -8.56 8.86 1.91
N HIS A 186 -7.71 9.64 2.59
CA HIS A 186 -7.98 10.09 3.95
C HIS A 186 -9.25 10.95 4.03
N ALA A 187 -9.43 11.93 3.13
CA ALA A 187 -10.63 12.76 3.09
C ALA A 187 -11.91 11.92 2.89
N LEU A 188 -11.89 10.97 1.96
CA LEU A 188 -13.03 10.07 1.74
C LEU A 188 -13.25 9.12 2.93
N LYS A 189 -12.20 8.56 3.52
CA LYS A 189 -12.32 7.70 4.72
C LYS A 189 -12.92 8.48 5.89
N TYR A 190 -12.47 9.70 6.13
CA TYR A 190 -13.00 10.57 7.17
C TYR A 190 -14.49 10.86 6.97
N ARG A 191 -14.91 11.20 5.75
CA ARG A 191 -16.33 11.44 5.41
C ARG A 191 -17.17 10.18 5.58
N PHE A 192 -16.65 9.02 5.19
CA PHE A 192 -17.30 7.73 5.41
C PHE A 192 -17.47 7.43 6.91
N ASP A 193 -16.41 7.56 7.70
CA ASP A 193 -16.45 7.30 9.15
C ASP A 193 -17.41 8.25 9.87
N THR A 194 -17.44 9.52 9.44
CA THR A 194 -18.34 10.53 10.02
C THR A 194 -19.81 10.23 9.69
N SER A 195 -20.07 9.72 8.49
CA SER A 195 -21.40 9.25 8.08
C SER A 195 -21.82 8.01 8.89
N GLU A 196 -20.93 7.03 9.09
CA GLU A 196 -21.20 5.83 9.89
C GLU A 196 -21.41 6.16 11.38
N ALA A 197 -20.79 7.22 11.89
CA ALA A 197 -21.00 7.73 13.25
C ALA A 197 -22.32 8.48 13.44
N GLY A 198 -23.11 8.69 12.37
CA GLY A 198 -24.38 9.41 12.42
C GLY A 198 -24.25 10.91 12.68
N LEU A 199 -23.06 11.48 12.48
CA LEU A 199 -22.78 12.90 12.75
C LEU A 199 -23.35 13.83 11.67
N PHE A 200 -23.60 13.31 10.46
CA PHE A 200 -24.26 14.04 9.38
C PHE A 200 -25.53 13.31 8.91
N GLN A 201 -26.62 14.07 8.83
CA GLN A 201 -28.00 13.61 8.57
C GLN A 201 -28.30 13.53 7.06
N GLU A 202 -27.29 13.26 6.23
CA GLU A 202 -27.47 13.10 4.79
C GLU A 202 -27.97 11.69 4.48
N SER A 203 -28.82 11.56 3.46
CA SER A 203 -29.43 10.32 2.97
C SER A 203 -28.45 9.15 3.07
N GLU A 204 -28.64 8.20 3.99
CA GLU A 204 -27.65 7.13 4.25
C GLU A 204 -27.17 6.46 2.95
N ALA A 205 -25.87 6.58 2.66
CA ALA A 205 -25.28 5.74 1.63
C ALA A 205 -25.33 4.30 2.13
N LYS A 206 -26.05 3.45 1.40
CA LYS A 206 -26.10 2.01 1.67
C LYS A 206 -24.81 1.36 1.18
N PHE A 207 -23.71 1.63 1.86
CA PHE A 207 -22.48 0.86 1.68
C PHE A 207 -22.75 -0.59 2.08
N SER A 208 -22.45 -1.54 1.21
CA SER A 208 -22.47 -2.96 1.57
C SER A 208 -21.29 -3.29 2.49
N PRO A 209 -21.31 -4.43 3.23
CA PRO A 209 -20.15 -4.88 3.98
C PRO A 209 -18.88 -5.01 3.11
N GLN A 210 -19.05 -5.40 1.84
CA GLN A 210 -17.95 -5.48 0.87
C GLN A 210 -17.40 -4.10 0.49
N ASP A 211 -18.23 -3.06 0.50
CA ASP A 211 -17.79 -1.69 0.24
C ASP A 211 -16.99 -1.14 1.41
N ARG A 212 -17.47 -1.34 2.65
CA ARG A 212 -16.73 -0.95 3.86
C ARG A 212 -15.34 -1.59 3.89
N GLN A 213 -15.28 -2.89 3.62
CA GLN A 213 -14.04 -3.64 3.46
C GLN A 213 -13.14 -3.06 2.37
N GLY A 214 -13.73 -2.70 1.21
CA GLY A 214 -13.02 -2.09 0.09
C GLY A 214 -12.38 -0.74 0.43
N ILE A 215 -13.10 0.13 1.15
CA ILE A 215 -12.61 1.43 1.62
C ILE A 215 -11.42 1.23 2.57
N GLY A 216 -11.56 0.35 3.56
CA GLY A 216 -10.48 0.04 4.51
C GLY A 216 -9.24 -0.53 3.82
N PHE A 217 -9.41 -1.40 2.83
CA PHE A 217 -8.31 -1.96 2.05
C PHE A 217 -7.57 -0.93 1.21
N LEU A 218 -8.29 -0.10 0.46
CA LEU A 218 -7.66 0.94 -0.35
C LEU A 218 -6.91 1.93 0.55
N TYR A 219 -7.51 2.32 1.68
CA TYR A 219 -6.87 3.19 2.66
C TYR A 219 -5.59 2.57 3.23
N TRP A 220 -5.66 1.31 3.69
CA TRP A 220 -4.49 0.62 4.22
C TRP A 220 -3.37 0.45 3.20
N LEU A 221 -3.71 0.09 1.96
CA LEU A 221 -2.74 -0.04 0.87
C LEU A 221 -1.94 1.26 0.69
N LEU A 222 -2.63 2.40 0.67
CA LEU A 222 -2.03 3.72 0.49
C LEU A 222 -1.17 4.11 1.70
N VAL A 223 -1.65 3.88 2.92
CA VAL A 223 -0.89 4.16 4.15
C VAL A 223 0.39 3.32 4.23
N MET A 224 0.31 2.03 3.91
CA MET A 224 1.48 1.15 3.89
C MET A 224 2.50 1.61 2.86
N HIS A 225 2.04 1.91 1.64
CA HIS A 225 2.90 2.34 0.56
C HIS A 225 3.58 3.68 0.90
N ASP A 226 2.82 4.64 1.42
CA ASP A 226 3.35 5.93 1.88
C ASP A 226 4.40 5.74 2.99
N THR A 227 4.13 4.86 3.96
CA THR A 227 5.03 4.58 5.08
C THR A 227 6.36 3.96 4.63
N VAL A 228 6.35 3.14 3.58
CA VAL A 228 7.58 2.54 3.01
C VAL A 228 8.33 3.57 2.17
N CYS A 229 7.62 4.27 1.28
CA CYS A 229 8.24 5.17 0.31
C CYS A 229 8.73 6.48 0.93
N SER A 230 8.09 6.98 1.99
CA SER A 230 8.47 8.26 2.61
C SER A 230 9.91 8.29 3.14
N PRO A 231 10.30 7.41 4.08
CA PRO A 231 11.67 7.40 4.61
C PRO A 231 12.73 7.06 3.55
N MET A 232 12.36 6.30 2.52
CA MET A 232 13.25 5.92 1.40
C MET A 232 13.51 7.08 0.42
N ASN A 233 12.62 8.06 0.37
CA ASN A 233 12.73 9.22 -0.52
C ASN A 233 12.98 10.53 0.24
N GLU A 234 13.42 10.45 1.51
CA GLU A 234 13.72 11.60 2.37
C GLU A 234 12.55 12.60 2.49
N ARG A 235 11.32 12.11 2.41
CA ARG A 235 10.10 12.92 2.55
C ARG A 235 9.33 12.55 3.82
N PRO A 236 8.56 13.48 4.40
CA PRO A 236 7.65 13.14 5.48
C PRO A 236 6.55 12.20 4.98
N VAL A 237 6.05 11.36 5.87
CA VAL A 237 4.78 10.65 5.64
C VAL A 237 3.65 11.66 5.47
N VAL A 238 2.67 11.30 4.65
CA VAL A 238 1.55 12.19 4.30
C VAL A 238 0.57 12.33 5.46
N LEU A 239 0.35 11.23 6.19
CA LEU A 239 -0.60 11.14 7.29
C LEU A 239 0.14 10.94 8.62
N ALA A 240 -0.29 11.70 9.62
CA ALA A 240 0.21 11.60 10.98
C ALA A 240 -0.26 10.28 11.62
N ASP A 241 0.28 9.96 12.80
CA ASP A 241 -0.06 8.72 13.50
C ASP A 241 -1.53 8.71 13.96
N GLU A 242 -2.04 9.89 14.33
CA GLU A 242 -3.41 10.15 14.74
C GLU A 242 -4.42 9.82 13.62
N ASP A 243 -4.09 10.23 12.39
CA ASP A 243 -4.92 10.06 11.20
C ASP A 243 -4.90 8.61 10.68
N CYS A 244 -3.80 7.90 10.96
CA CYS A 244 -3.65 6.48 10.66
C CYS A 244 -4.11 5.56 11.81
N MET A 245 -4.79 6.10 12.82
CA MET A 245 -5.17 5.29 13.97
C MET A 245 -6.20 4.24 13.56
N MET A 246 -5.86 2.99 13.84
CA MET A 246 -6.64 1.80 13.51
C MET A 246 -7.98 1.82 14.24
N ASP A 247 -9.08 1.53 13.53
CA ASP A 247 -10.43 1.61 14.10
C ASP A 247 -10.62 0.63 15.28
N ALA A 248 -9.90 -0.51 15.27
CA ALA A 248 -9.85 -1.44 16.39
C ALA A 248 -9.21 -0.86 17.66
N LEU A 249 -8.23 0.06 17.52
CA LEU A 249 -7.57 0.70 18.66
C LEU A 249 -8.38 1.85 19.24
N LYS A 250 -9.26 2.48 18.44
CA LYS A 250 -10.17 3.56 18.89
C LYS A 250 -11.10 3.10 20.01
N GLN A 251 -11.45 1.82 20.06
CA GLN A 251 -12.36 1.25 21.07
C GLN A 251 -11.70 1.01 22.43
N HIS A 252 -10.37 0.87 22.47
CA HIS A 252 -9.61 0.67 23.71
C HIS A 252 -9.10 1.97 24.33
N LEU A 253 -9.30 3.11 23.65
CA LEU A 253 -8.99 4.42 24.21
C LEU A 253 -10.08 4.83 25.22
N PRO A 254 -9.69 5.36 26.40
CA PRO A 254 -10.67 5.83 27.38
C PRO A 254 -11.51 6.94 26.75
N ALA A 255 -12.84 6.89 26.98
CA ALA A 255 -13.77 7.90 26.49
C ALA A 255 -13.28 9.30 26.87
N GLN A 256 -13.14 10.19 25.87
CA GLN A 256 -12.76 11.58 26.10
C GLN A 256 -13.82 12.24 26.99
N GLY A 257 -13.46 12.48 28.26
CA GLY A 257 -14.38 12.98 29.27
C GLY A 257 -13.88 12.90 30.72
N SER A 258 -12.79 12.18 31.00
CA SER A 258 -12.14 12.23 32.31
C SER A 258 -11.12 13.39 32.37
N SER A 259 -11.33 14.29 33.33
CA SER A 259 -10.47 15.45 33.58
C SER A 259 -9.03 15.00 33.84
N GLY A 260 -8.17 15.26 32.86
CA GLY A 260 -6.77 14.86 32.85
C GLY A 260 -6.41 14.37 31.46
N ALA A 261 -6.28 15.30 30.52
CA ALA A 261 -5.79 15.00 29.16
C ALA A 261 -4.33 14.53 29.23
N LEU A 262 -4.11 13.28 29.66
CA LEU A 262 -2.89 12.55 29.37
C LEU A 262 -2.79 12.53 27.86
N GLN A 263 -1.73 13.12 27.32
CA GLN A 263 -1.45 13.07 25.89
C GLN A 263 -1.45 11.61 25.46
N VAL A 264 -2.46 11.22 24.69
CA VAL A 264 -2.54 9.90 24.10
C VAL A 264 -1.38 9.80 23.11
N ASN A 265 -0.51 8.82 23.32
CA ASN A 265 0.59 8.56 22.41
C ASN A 265 0.08 7.67 21.27
N TYR A 266 -0.17 8.27 20.10
CA TYR A 266 -0.68 7.60 18.91
C TYR A 266 0.38 6.81 18.14
N ARG A 267 1.64 6.84 18.62
CA ARG A 267 2.75 6.19 17.97
C ARG A 267 2.53 4.69 17.80
N TRP A 268 2.81 4.21 16.60
CA TRP A 268 2.70 2.79 16.27
C TRP A 268 3.65 1.91 17.09
N LYS A 269 3.10 0.84 17.68
CA LYS A 269 3.83 -0.10 18.52
C LYS A 269 3.63 -1.54 18.03
N LEU A 270 4.52 -2.43 18.46
CA LEU A 270 4.55 -3.81 18.01
C LEU A 270 3.23 -4.55 18.30
N ASP A 271 2.70 -4.39 19.51
CA ASP A 271 1.44 -4.99 19.99
C ASP A 271 0.23 -4.68 19.12
N MET A 272 0.23 -3.53 18.44
CA MET A 272 -0.81 -3.14 17.49
C MET A 272 -0.85 -4.03 16.24
N PHE A 273 0.27 -4.67 15.89
CA PHE A 273 0.44 -5.43 14.64
C PHE A 273 0.67 -6.93 14.87
N LEU A 274 0.65 -7.39 16.12
CA LEU A 274 0.77 -8.81 16.43
C LEU A 274 -0.53 -9.55 16.07
N HIS A 275 -0.40 -10.52 15.18
CA HIS A 275 -1.49 -11.44 14.79
C HIS A 275 -1.32 -12.85 15.39
N ASP A 276 -0.22 -13.08 16.10
CA ASP A 276 0.16 -14.35 16.71
C ASP A 276 0.48 -14.15 18.18
N ASP A 277 0.36 -15.23 18.96
CA ASP A 277 0.76 -15.26 20.37
C ASP A 277 2.26 -14.90 20.49
N PRO A 278 2.62 -13.79 21.16
CA PRO A 278 4.02 -13.38 21.32
C PRO A 278 4.86 -14.39 22.10
N ASP A 279 4.23 -15.25 22.90
CA ASP A 279 4.91 -16.26 23.72
C ASP A 279 5.18 -17.56 22.95
N SER A 280 4.57 -17.75 21.77
CA SER A 280 4.81 -18.89 20.88
C SER A 280 4.73 -18.50 19.39
N PRO A 281 5.63 -17.63 18.90
CA PRO A 281 5.62 -17.18 17.52
C PRO A 281 5.87 -18.35 16.57
N GLN A 282 5.02 -18.49 15.56
CA GLN A 282 5.25 -19.44 14.47
C GLN A 282 6.47 -18.97 13.68
N VAL A 283 7.51 -19.80 13.59
CA VAL A 283 8.73 -19.50 12.81
C VAL A 283 8.66 -20.29 11.49
N PRO A 284 8.02 -19.75 10.43
CA PRO A 284 7.97 -20.42 9.15
C PRO A 284 9.38 -20.66 8.60
N ARG A 285 9.55 -21.71 7.78
CA ARG A 285 10.79 -22.03 7.06
C ARG A 285 10.45 -22.41 5.62
N TRP A 286 11.39 -22.24 4.70
CA TRP A 286 11.24 -22.71 3.32
C TRP A 286 12.22 -23.88 3.05
N PRO A 287 11.81 -24.95 2.35
CA PRO A 287 10.54 -25.15 1.66
C PRO A 287 9.37 -25.50 2.60
N CYS A 288 8.19 -24.97 2.28
CA CYS A 288 6.92 -25.33 2.93
C CYS A 288 5.77 -25.29 1.92
N SER A 289 4.55 -25.60 2.35
CA SER A 289 3.38 -25.52 1.47
C SER A 289 3.16 -24.08 0.98
N TYR A 290 2.59 -23.93 -0.21
CA TYR A 290 2.23 -22.61 -0.74
C TYR A 290 1.34 -21.82 0.24
N ALA A 291 0.36 -22.49 0.87
CA ALA A 291 -0.54 -21.86 1.84
C ALA A 291 0.21 -21.35 3.07
N THR A 292 1.17 -22.13 3.58
CA THR A 292 2.03 -21.73 4.70
C THR A 292 2.89 -20.52 4.34
N ALA A 293 3.54 -20.55 3.16
CA ALA A 293 4.38 -19.46 2.69
C ALA A 293 3.57 -18.18 2.44
N ALA A 294 2.40 -18.27 1.81
CA ALA A 294 1.51 -17.14 1.60
C ALA A 294 1.04 -16.54 2.94
N LYS A 295 0.61 -17.38 3.90
CA LYS A 295 0.22 -16.93 5.25
C LYS A 295 1.37 -16.22 5.97
N ALA A 296 2.59 -16.74 5.85
CA ALA A 296 3.79 -16.13 6.44
C ALA A 296 4.10 -14.75 5.82
N ILE A 297 4.08 -14.62 4.49
CA ILE A 297 4.29 -13.33 3.80
C ILE A 297 3.25 -12.31 4.24
N ILE A 298 1.97 -12.69 4.18
CA ILE A 298 0.85 -11.82 4.57
C ILE A 298 1.03 -11.32 6.01
N LYS A 299 1.25 -12.22 6.97
CA LYS A 299 1.42 -11.86 8.39
C LYS A 299 2.65 -10.99 8.65
N SER A 300 3.71 -11.16 7.86
CA SER A 300 4.93 -10.36 8.01
C SER A 300 4.78 -8.92 7.50
N THR A 301 3.82 -8.66 6.60
CA THR A 301 3.69 -7.36 5.94
C THR A 301 3.53 -6.20 6.93
N PRO A 302 2.58 -6.21 7.89
CA PRO A 302 2.43 -5.09 8.81
C PRO A 302 3.66 -4.84 9.70
N ILE A 303 4.38 -5.91 10.06
CA ILE A 303 5.65 -5.81 10.81
C ILE A 303 6.74 -5.16 9.96
N LYS A 304 6.82 -5.51 8.66
CA LYS A 304 7.72 -4.84 7.73
C LYS A 304 7.37 -3.35 7.61
N ILE A 305 6.09 -3.00 7.47
CA ILE A 305 5.66 -1.58 7.44
C ILE A 305 6.06 -0.86 8.73
N LEU A 306 5.89 -1.51 9.88
CA LEU A 306 6.27 -0.96 11.17
C LEU A 306 7.78 -0.67 11.25
N LEU A 307 8.65 -1.55 10.71
CA LEU A 307 10.09 -1.28 10.62
C LEU A 307 10.37 0.03 9.86
N TYR A 308 9.74 0.24 8.70
CA TYR A 308 9.88 1.48 7.93
C TYR A 308 9.31 2.70 8.68
N ARG A 309 8.21 2.54 9.42
CA ARG A 309 7.67 3.59 10.28
C ARG A 309 8.68 3.99 11.37
N TYR A 310 9.40 3.04 11.96
CA TYR A 310 10.46 3.33 12.93
C TYR A 310 11.68 4.03 12.31
N VAL A 311 12.03 3.71 11.05
CA VAL A 311 13.05 4.49 10.31
C VAL A 311 12.60 5.95 10.19
N PHE A 312 11.35 6.19 9.79
CA PHE A 312 10.80 7.54 9.72
C PHE A 312 10.82 8.25 11.09
N TYR A 313 10.40 7.57 12.17
CA TYR A 313 10.43 8.18 13.51
C TYR A 313 11.86 8.57 13.95
N LEU A 314 12.85 7.72 13.69
CA LEU A 314 14.25 8.01 13.99
C LEU A 314 14.77 9.19 13.18
N GLN A 315 14.51 9.20 11.86
CA GLN A 315 14.87 10.31 10.98
C GLN A 315 14.27 11.64 11.47
N ASN A 316 12.99 11.63 11.85
CA ASN A 316 12.30 12.83 12.34
C ASN A 316 12.83 13.29 13.71
N ALA A 317 13.08 12.36 14.64
CA ALA A 317 13.62 12.68 15.95
C ALA A 317 15.01 13.33 15.87
N ILE A 318 15.87 12.83 14.98
CA ILE A 318 17.19 13.44 14.71
C ILE A 318 17.02 14.81 14.06
N LYS A 319 16.21 14.91 13.00
CA LYS A 319 15.98 16.17 12.27
C LYS A 319 15.46 17.30 13.18
N ASN A 320 14.57 16.96 14.11
CA ASN A 320 13.93 17.94 15.00
C ASN A 320 14.75 18.20 16.28
N ASN A 321 15.95 17.63 16.41
CA ASN A 321 16.78 17.73 17.62
C ASN A 321 16.00 17.34 18.89
N GLU A 322 15.23 16.26 18.83
CA GLU A 322 14.48 15.79 19.98
C GLU A 322 15.40 15.42 21.16
N SER A 323 14.84 15.41 22.37
CA SER A 323 15.60 15.05 23.57
C SER A 323 16.21 13.65 23.46
N LYS A 324 17.38 13.45 24.08
CA LYS A 324 18.05 12.13 24.14
C LYS A 324 17.10 11.02 24.58
N ARG A 325 16.25 11.30 25.58
CA ARG A 325 15.23 10.37 26.08
C ARG A 325 14.19 10.00 25.02
N SER A 326 13.76 10.94 24.18
CA SER A 326 12.83 10.66 23.08
C SER A 326 13.47 9.76 22.03
N VAL A 327 14.73 10.05 21.67
CA VAL A 327 15.52 9.23 20.74
C VAL A 327 15.74 7.83 21.30
N GLU A 328 16.08 7.69 22.58
CA GLU A 328 16.24 6.39 23.26
C GLU A 328 14.95 5.57 23.27
N ASN A 329 13.81 6.19 23.60
CA ASN A 329 12.50 5.53 23.53
C ASN A 329 12.17 5.06 22.10
N CYS A 330 12.48 5.89 21.10
CA CYS A 330 12.31 5.59 19.69
C CYS A 330 13.18 4.39 19.26
N LEU A 331 14.44 4.36 19.68
CA LEU A 331 15.38 3.26 19.44
C LEU A 331 14.93 1.97 20.12
N GLN A 332 14.45 2.02 21.36
CA GLN A 332 13.97 0.84 22.07
C GLN A 332 12.77 0.20 21.36
N GLY A 333 11.86 1.02 20.85
CA GLY A 333 10.76 0.54 20.00
C GLY A 333 11.28 -0.10 18.71
N ALA A 334 12.20 0.54 18.00
CA ALA A 334 12.78 0.01 16.77
C ALA A 334 13.48 -1.34 17.00
N VAL A 335 14.32 -1.44 18.03
CA VAL A 335 15.00 -2.68 18.42
C VAL A 335 14.02 -3.79 18.77
N SER A 336 12.90 -3.47 19.43
CA SER A 336 11.86 -4.44 19.76
C SER A 336 11.22 -5.04 18.51
N VAL A 337 10.93 -4.22 17.50
CA VAL A 337 10.38 -4.68 16.22
C VAL A 337 11.42 -5.48 15.43
N CYS A 338 12.67 -5.02 15.36
CA CYS A 338 13.76 -5.76 14.71
C CYS A 338 13.95 -7.15 15.34
N ARG A 339 13.99 -7.23 16.68
CA ARG A 339 14.13 -8.49 17.39
C ARG A 339 12.99 -9.45 17.08
N TYR A 340 11.75 -8.96 17.04
CA TYR A 340 10.59 -9.78 16.68
C TYR A 340 10.70 -10.28 15.23
N TRP A 341 11.03 -9.39 14.28
CA TRP A 341 11.26 -9.77 12.90
C TRP A 341 12.35 -10.85 12.76
N ASP A 342 13.46 -10.67 13.46
CA ASP A 342 14.61 -11.58 13.42
C ASP A 342 14.26 -12.96 13.98
N MET A 343 13.44 -13.01 15.03
CA MET A 343 13.00 -14.26 15.64
C MET A 343 11.94 -14.99 14.79
N THR A 344 11.03 -14.26 14.15
CA THR A 344 9.82 -14.84 13.54
C THR A 344 9.93 -15.01 12.02
N TYR A 345 10.40 -13.99 11.30
CA TYR A 345 10.30 -13.95 9.83
C TYR A 345 11.64 -13.98 9.11
N SER A 346 12.72 -13.50 9.73
CA SER A 346 14.05 -13.43 9.11
C SER A 346 14.56 -14.79 8.57
N PRO A 347 14.39 -15.93 9.29
CA PRO A 347 14.79 -17.24 8.76
C PRO A 347 14.02 -17.61 7.48
N PHE A 348 12.71 -17.41 7.46
CA PHE A 348 11.85 -17.70 6.31
C PHE A 348 12.23 -16.89 5.08
N PHE A 349 12.36 -15.57 5.22
CA PHE A 349 12.73 -14.70 4.10
C PHE A 349 14.15 -14.97 3.60
N SER A 350 15.08 -15.30 4.51
CA SER A 350 16.43 -15.72 4.14
C SER A 350 16.41 -17.00 3.29
N ASP A 351 15.59 -17.99 3.68
CA ASP A 351 15.42 -19.21 2.91
C ASP A 351 14.77 -18.94 1.54
N LEU A 352 13.78 -18.03 1.45
CA LEU A 352 13.16 -17.62 0.18
C LEU A 352 14.17 -16.97 -0.77
N VAL A 353 15.01 -16.05 -0.28
CA VAL A 353 16.03 -15.36 -1.10
C VAL A 353 17.07 -16.36 -1.60
N ARG A 354 17.57 -17.24 -0.72
CA ARG A 354 18.55 -18.28 -1.10
C ARG A 354 18.01 -19.23 -2.16
N ASN A 355 16.72 -19.53 -2.11
CA ASN A 355 16.05 -20.47 -2.99
C ASN A 355 15.15 -19.76 -4.02
N TYR A 356 15.43 -18.49 -4.36
CA TYR A 356 14.53 -17.66 -5.15
C TYR A 356 14.10 -18.36 -6.45
N GLY A 357 15.00 -19.10 -7.12
CA GLY A 357 14.66 -19.89 -8.32
C GLY A 357 13.47 -20.84 -8.14
N SER A 358 13.34 -21.51 -6.99
CA SER A 358 12.27 -22.48 -6.71
C SER A 358 11.01 -21.89 -6.09
N VAL A 359 11.02 -20.60 -5.73
CA VAL A 359 9.86 -19.92 -5.16
C VAL A 359 8.81 -19.70 -6.27
N PRO A 360 7.53 -20.05 -6.04
CA PRO A 360 6.43 -19.78 -6.97
C PRO A 360 6.37 -18.29 -7.37
N PRO A 361 6.12 -17.96 -8.66
CA PRO A 361 6.06 -16.57 -9.13
C PRO A 361 5.15 -15.64 -8.30
N ARG A 362 4.03 -16.16 -7.77
CA ARG A 362 3.09 -15.39 -6.94
C ARG A 362 3.61 -15.03 -5.54
N LEU A 363 4.67 -15.68 -5.07
CA LEU A 363 5.32 -15.36 -3.80
C LEU A 363 6.56 -14.48 -3.99
N LYS A 364 7.00 -14.30 -5.25
CA LYS A 364 8.12 -13.43 -5.64
C LYS A 364 7.69 -11.98 -5.85
N SER A 365 6.43 -11.80 -6.24
CA SER A 365 5.76 -10.51 -6.41
C SER A 365 5.52 -9.82 -5.06
#